data_AF-A0A970RDF9-F1
#
_entry.id   AF-A0A970RDF9-F1
#
_cell.length_a   1.000
_cell.length_b   1.000
_cell.length_c   1.000
_cell.angle_alpha   90.00
_cell.angle_beta   90.00
_cell.angle_gamma   90.00
#
_symmetry.space_group_name_H-M   'P 1'
#
loop_
_entity.id
_entity.type
_entity.pdbx_description
1 polymer ?
#
loop_
_entity_poly.entity_id
_entity_poly.type
_entity_poly.pdbx_seq_one_letter_code
_entity_poly.pdbx_strand_id
1 'polypeptide(L)'
;MSTSVVNKNKLTDYWNPVVAGLVSVLVNYGGTFILVFQAAHIAGLSPELTASWVWSISIGVGITGIVLSWRYREPIITAWSTPAAAFLVVALASTPYEQAIGAYLISALAFLILGLSGYFEKVIRLIPSSIASGILAGILLQFGINAFSGMTLEPVLATCLIVAYLLLKRVTARYAVVGILALGLI
;
A
#
# COMPACT_ATOMS: atom_id res chain seq x y z
N MET A 1 7.22 -37.39 26.20
CA MET A 1 8.54 -36.76 26.01
C MET A 1 9.00 -37.07 24.60
N SER A 2 8.66 -36.22 23.63
CA SER A 2 9.09 -36.35 22.23
C SER A 2 9.33 -34.94 21.70
N THR A 3 10.54 -34.44 21.94
CA THR A 3 11.07 -33.24 21.30
C THR A 3 11.30 -33.56 19.83
N SER A 4 10.31 -33.31 18.97
CA SER A 4 10.54 -33.25 17.54
C SER A 4 11.44 -32.05 17.26
N VAL A 5 12.74 -32.31 17.12
CA VAL A 5 13.71 -31.36 16.62
C VAL A 5 13.29 -31.02 15.19
N VAL A 6 12.53 -29.94 15.02
CA VAL A 6 12.22 -29.36 13.72
C VAL A 6 13.57 -29.00 13.11
N ASN A 7 13.96 -29.72 12.07
CA ASN A 7 15.20 -29.48 11.35
C ASN A 7 15.01 -28.20 10.51
N LYS A 8 15.44 -27.05 11.05
CA LYS A 8 15.05 -25.69 10.62
C LYS A 8 15.63 -25.19 9.29
N ASN A 9 16.40 -25.99 8.55
CA ASN A 9 17.21 -25.50 7.41
C ASN A 9 17.09 -26.37 6.15
N LYS A 10 15.88 -26.71 5.69
CA LYS A 10 15.73 -27.20 4.31
C LYS A 10 15.51 -26.01 3.38
N LEU A 11 16.26 -25.95 2.28
CA LEU A 11 16.09 -24.92 1.24
C LEU A 11 14.64 -24.84 0.72
N THR A 12 13.89 -25.95 0.80
CA THR A 12 12.46 -26.05 0.46
C THR A 12 11.55 -25.24 1.38
N ASP A 13 11.98 -24.94 2.61
CA ASP A 13 11.17 -24.21 3.59
C ASP A 13 11.12 -22.69 3.28
N TYR A 14 12.08 -22.19 2.50
CA TYR A 14 12.12 -20.79 2.06
C TYR A 14 11.30 -20.52 0.78
N TRP A 15 10.94 -21.56 0.02
CA TRP A 15 10.18 -21.38 -1.23
C TRP A 15 8.83 -20.72 -1.02
N ASN A 16 8.04 -21.24 -0.08
CA ASN A 16 6.69 -20.73 0.19
C ASN A 16 6.70 -19.27 0.71
N PRO A 17 7.59 -18.88 1.65
CA PRO A 17 7.76 -17.48 2.06
C PRO A 17 8.24 -16.56 0.93
N VAL A 18 9.20 -17.01 0.09
CA VAL A 18 9.69 -16.20 -1.04
C VAL A 18 8.58 -15.94 -2.05
N VAL A 19 7.84 -16.98 -2.44
CA VAL A 19 6.67 -16.84 -3.33
C VAL A 19 5.60 -15.95 -2.69
N ALA A 20 5.35 -16.08 -1.39
CA ALA A 20 4.42 -15.20 -0.67
C ALA A 20 4.88 -13.74 -0.69
N GLY A 21 6.17 -13.47 -0.50
CA GLY A 21 6.76 -12.14 -0.58
C GLY A 21 6.63 -11.55 -1.99
N LEU A 22 6.97 -12.31 -3.03
CA LEU A 22 6.83 -11.86 -4.42
C LEU A 22 5.39 -11.55 -4.80
N VAL A 23 4.45 -12.44 -4.45
CA VAL A 23 3.02 -12.20 -4.68
C VAL A 23 2.55 -10.97 -3.90
N SER A 24 2.99 -10.79 -2.65
CA SER A 24 2.67 -9.62 -1.84
C SER A 24 3.13 -8.32 -2.53
N VAL A 25 4.37 -8.28 -3.03
CA VAL A 25 4.90 -7.12 -3.77
C VAL A 25 4.07 -6.83 -5.02
N LEU A 26 3.81 -7.85 -5.85
CA LEU A 26 3.03 -7.69 -7.08
C LEU A 26 1.61 -7.17 -6.82
N VAL A 27 0.93 -7.77 -5.84
CA VAL A 27 -0.42 -7.36 -5.41
C VAL A 27 -0.40 -5.92 -4.92
N ASN A 28 0.63 -5.53 -4.16
CA ASN A 28 0.69 -4.20 -3.57
C ASN A 28 0.97 -3.12 -4.62
N TYR A 29 1.88 -3.39 -5.55
CA TYR A 29 2.20 -2.50 -6.67
C TYR A 29 1.05 -2.36 -7.67
N GLY A 30 0.40 -3.48 -8.03
CA GLY A 30 -0.73 -3.46 -8.94
C GLY A 30 -2.03 -2.93 -8.35
N GLY A 31 -2.15 -2.94 -7.01
CA GLY A 31 -3.35 -2.50 -6.31
C GLY A 31 -3.24 -1.06 -5.81
N THR A 32 -2.60 -0.88 -4.66
CA THR A 32 -2.68 0.40 -3.93
C THR A 32 -1.63 1.40 -4.39
N PHE A 33 -0.52 0.92 -4.92
CA PHE A 33 0.59 1.78 -5.34
C PHE A 33 0.29 2.55 -6.64
N ILE A 34 -0.66 2.07 -7.45
CA ILE A 34 -1.11 2.79 -8.65
C ILE A 34 -1.62 4.20 -8.32
N LEU A 35 -2.11 4.41 -7.09
CA LEU A 35 -2.55 5.72 -6.60
C LEU A 35 -1.40 6.71 -6.47
N VAL A 36 -0.18 6.25 -6.20
CA VAL A 36 1.02 7.10 -6.16
C VAL A 36 1.33 7.61 -7.57
N PHE A 37 1.27 6.73 -8.57
CA PHE A 37 1.44 7.13 -9.97
C PHE A 37 0.34 8.10 -10.42
N GLN A 38 -0.91 7.87 -10.01
CA GLN A 38 -2.01 8.78 -10.29
C GLN A 38 -1.81 10.15 -9.63
N ALA A 39 -1.39 10.18 -8.36
CA ALA A 39 -1.10 11.42 -7.66
C ALA A 39 0.07 12.19 -8.30
N ALA A 40 1.13 11.48 -8.71
CA ALA A 40 2.26 12.05 -9.44
C ALA A 40 1.83 12.65 -10.80
N HIS A 41 0.96 11.96 -11.52
CA HIS A 41 0.41 12.45 -12.79
C HIS A 41 -0.43 13.73 -12.61
N ILE A 42 -1.32 13.75 -11.60
CA ILE A 42 -2.13 14.95 -11.27
C ILE A 42 -1.24 16.13 -10.87
N ALA A 43 -0.17 15.85 -10.12
CA ALA A 43 0.81 16.86 -9.72
C ALA A 43 1.75 17.31 -10.86
N GLY A 44 1.63 16.73 -12.07
CA GLY A 44 2.47 17.06 -13.21
C GLY A 44 3.95 16.73 -13.02
N LEU A 45 4.26 15.71 -12.20
CA LEU A 45 5.65 15.36 -11.90
C LEU A 45 6.34 14.71 -13.10
N SER A 46 7.64 14.99 -13.23
CA SER A 46 8.47 14.34 -14.24
C SER A 46 8.63 12.83 -13.93
N PRO A 47 8.96 12.01 -14.94
CA PRO A 47 9.25 10.59 -14.74
C PRO A 47 10.37 10.35 -13.71
N GLU A 48 11.38 11.23 -13.68
CA GLU A 48 12.51 11.13 -12.76
C GLU A 48 12.07 11.37 -11.30
N LEU A 49 11.22 12.37 -11.06
CA LEU A 49 10.67 12.64 -9.72
C LEU A 49 9.73 11.52 -9.27
N THR A 50 8.91 11.00 -10.18
CA THR A 50 8.04 9.86 -9.92
C THR A 50 8.87 8.63 -9.55
N ALA A 51 9.89 8.30 -10.33
CA ALA A 51 10.80 7.19 -10.04
C ALA A 51 11.53 7.35 -8.70
N SER A 52 11.98 8.57 -8.37
CA SER A 52 12.62 8.89 -7.09
C SER A 52 11.69 8.67 -5.89
N TRP A 53 10.43 9.10 -6.02
CA TRP A 53 9.42 8.89 -4.99
C TRP A 53 9.12 7.40 -4.80
N VAL A 54 8.93 6.67 -5.90
CA VAL A 54 8.69 5.22 -5.87
C VAL A 54 9.86 4.48 -5.22
N TRP A 55 11.09 4.83 -5.61
CA TRP A 55 12.30 4.26 -5.05
C TRP A 55 12.41 4.50 -3.55
N SER A 56 12.12 5.72 -3.11
CA SER A 56 12.19 6.12 -1.70
C SER A 56 11.19 5.34 -0.83
N ILE A 57 9.94 5.16 -1.30
CA ILE A 57 8.95 4.32 -0.59
C ILE A 57 9.42 2.86 -0.56
N SER A 58 9.88 2.33 -1.69
CA SER A 58 10.34 0.93 -1.82
C SER A 58 11.44 0.60 -0.83
N ILE A 59 12.47 1.44 -0.81
CA ILE A 59 13.64 1.26 0.03
C ILE A 59 13.28 1.51 1.50
N GLY A 60 12.48 2.54 1.79
CA GLY A 60 12.02 2.83 3.15
C GLY A 60 11.25 1.65 3.76
N VAL A 61 10.27 1.11 3.04
CA VAL A 61 9.49 -0.06 3.46
C VAL A 61 10.36 -1.31 3.53
N GLY A 62 11.18 -1.58 2.50
CA GLY A 62 12.04 -2.75 2.46
C GLY A 62 13.05 -2.80 3.61
N ILE A 63 13.80 -1.70 3.83
CA ILE A 63 14.78 -1.61 4.90
C ILE A 63 14.10 -1.71 6.27
N THR A 64 13.03 -0.95 6.51
CA THR A 64 12.36 -0.97 7.82
C THR A 64 11.73 -2.34 8.12
N GLY A 65 11.12 -2.99 7.13
CA GLY A 65 10.59 -4.34 7.25
C GLY A 65 11.67 -5.36 7.59
N ILE A 66 12.82 -5.32 6.89
CA ILE A 66 13.98 -6.19 7.16
C ILE A 66 14.52 -5.95 8.57
N VAL A 67 14.79 -4.68 8.93
CA VAL A 67 15.39 -4.31 10.21
C VAL A 67 14.49 -4.69 11.37
N LEU A 68 13.19 -4.37 11.30
CA LEU A 68 12.23 -4.72 12.35
C LEU A 68 12.04 -6.23 12.45
N SER A 69 11.91 -6.93 11.32
CA SER A 69 11.78 -8.39 11.32
C SER A 69 12.99 -9.06 11.95
N TRP A 70 14.19 -8.59 11.64
CA TRP A 70 15.41 -9.12 12.22
C TRP A 70 15.54 -8.81 13.71
N ARG A 71 15.20 -7.58 14.11
CA ARG A 71 15.32 -7.10 15.50
C ARG A 71 14.33 -7.78 16.45
N TYR A 72 13.11 -8.04 16.00
CA TYR A 72 12.05 -8.65 16.80
C TYR A 72 11.90 -10.15 16.54
N ARG A 73 12.57 -10.69 15.53
CA ARG A 73 12.47 -12.10 15.10
C ARG A 73 11.05 -12.54 14.76
N GLU A 74 10.25 -11.60 14.25
CA GLU A 74 8.87 -11.77 13.80
C GLU A 74 8.76 -11.32 12.34
N PRO A 75 7.86 -11.88 11.51
CA PRO A 75 7.68 -11.46 10.12
C PRO A 75 6.95 -10.11 10.03
N ILE A 76 7.67 -9.01 10.27
CA ILE A 76 7.13 -7.64 10.29
C ILE A 76 7.16 -7.04 8.88
N ILE A 77 5.99 -6.63 8.40
CA ILE A 77 5.84 -5.89 7.16
C ILE A 77 5.47 -4.44 7.51
N THR A 78 6.29 -3.48 7.08
CA THR A 78 5.94 -2.07 7.17
C THR A 78 5.02 -1.70 6.02
N ALA A 79 3.80 -1.28 6.36
CA ALA A 79 2.82 -0.88 5.36
C ALA A 79 2.93 0.63 5.09
N TRP A 80 2.57 1.02 3.88
CA TRP A 80 2.13 2.39 3.61
C TRP A 80 0.62 2.53 3.85
N SER A 81 0.14 3.77 3.88
CA SER A 81 -1.27 4.06 4.08
C SER A 81 -1.99 4.21 2.74
N THR A 82 -2.81 3.22 2.36
CA THR A 82 -3.68 3.30 1.16
C THR A 82 -4.64 4.50 1.22
N PRO A 83 -5.32 4.78 2.35
CA PRO A 83 -6.15 5.98 2.44
C PRO A 83 -5.34 7.28 2.29
N ALA A 84 -4.09 7.33 2.77
CA ALA A 84 -3.24 8.50 2.55
C ALA A 84 -2.87 8.67 1.07
N ALA A 85 -2.57 7.59 0.35
CA ALA A 85 -2.30 7.64 -1.08
C ALA A 85 -3.53 8.14 -1.87
N ALA A 86 -4.72 7.63 -1.53
CA ALA A 86 -5.98 8.09 -2.12
C ALA A 86 -6.27 9.57 -1.82
N PHE A 87 -6.01 10.02 -0.58
CA PHE A 87 -6.12 11.43 -0.20
C PHE A 87 -5.13 12.31 -1.00
N LEU A 88 -3.93 11.82 -1.24
CA LEU A 88 -2.87 12.59 -1.91
C LEU A 88 -3.20 12.90 -3.37
N VAL A 89 -3.92 12.01 -4.05
CA VAL A 89 -4.49 12.23 -5.40
C VAL A 89 -5.33 13.51 -5.42
N VAL A 90 -6.12 13.75 -4.38
CA VAL A 90 -6.99 14.94 -4.26
C VAL A 90 -6.19 16.15 -3.76
N ALA A 91 -5.34 15.97 -2.76
CA ALA A 91 -4.59 17.06 -2.14
C ALA A 91 -3.59 17.72 -3.12
N LEU A 92 -2.84 16.92 -3.89
CA LEU A 92 -1.86 17.43 -4.85
C LEU A 92 -2.49 18.14 -6.06
N ALA A 93 -3.79 17.99 -6.29
CA ALA A 93 -4.49 18.77 -7.32
C ALA A 93 -4.54 20.28 -7.00
N SER A 94 -4.38 20.64 -5.72
CA SER A 94 -4.53 22.02 -5.25
C SER A 94 -3.33 22.55 -4.46
N THR A 95 -2.37 21.68 -4.13
CA THR A 95 -1.20 22.02 -3.30
C THR A 95 0.09 21.80 -4.09
N PRO A 96 1.01 22.79 -4.16
CA PRO A 96 2.30 22.62 -4.79
C PRO A 96 3.10 21.45 -4.19
N TYR A 97 3.76 20.66 -5.05
CA TYR A 97 4.50 19.47 -4.64
C TYR A 97 5.56 19.73 -3.55
N GLU A 98 6.27 20.85 -3.64
CA GLU A 98 7.28 21.25 -2.64
C GLU A 98 6.69 21.47 -1.25
N GLN A 99 5.50 22.10 -1.17
CA GLN A 99 4.79 22.31 0.10
C GLN A 99 4.30 20.97 0.67
N ALA A 100 3.86 20.05 -0.19
CA ALA A 100 3.48 18.71 0.23
C ALA A 100 4.68 17.95 0.83
N ILE A 101 5.86 18.01 0.21
CA ILE A 101 7.09 17.42 0.78
C ILE A 101 7.39 18.00 2.16
N GLY A 102 7.36 19.34 2.29
CA GLY A 102 7.58 20.02 3.57
C GLY A 102 6.60 19.55 4.66
N ALA A 103 5.30 19.47 4.32
CA ALA A 103 4.27 18.98 5.23
C ALA A 103 4.51 17.52 5.63
N TYR A 104 4.94 16.66 4.71
CA TYR A 104 5.31 15.27 5.00
C TYR A 104 6.50 15.17 5.95
N LEU A 105 7.56 15.95 5.74
CA LEU A 105 8.75 15.94 6.60
C LEU A 105 8.44 16.44 8.01
N ILE A 106 7.66 17.51 8.13
CA ILE A 106 7.22 18.04 9.44
C ILE A 106 6.34 17.02 10.16
N SER A 107 5.40 16.41 9.44
CA SER A 107 4.52 15.37 10.00
C SER A 107 5.32 14.15 10.44
N ALA A 108 6.28 13.69 9.63
CA ALA A 108 7.15 12.56 9.95
C ALA A 108 8.00 12.84 11.20
N LEU A 109 8.55 14.04 11.33
CA LEU A 109 9.30 14.46 12.52
C LEU A 109 8.39 14.48 13.76
N ALA A 110 7.18 15.02 13.65
CA ALA A 110 6.21 15.02 14.73
C ALA A 110 5.82 13.59 15.16
N PHE A 111 5.58 12.69 14.20
CA PHE A 111 5.32 11.27 14.49
C PHE A 111 6.52 10.57 15.13
N LEU A 112 7.75 10.88 14.70
CA LEU A 112 8.96 10.33 15.29
C LEU A 112 9.11 10.78 16.75
N ILE A 113 8.96 12.08 17.03
CA ILE A 113 8.99 12.63 18.39
C ILE A 113 7.91 11.98 19.24
N LEU A 114 6.68 11.87 18.71
CA LEU A 114 5.57 11.27 19.44
C LEU A 114 5.80 9.77 19.72
N GLY A 115 6.34 9.04 18.75
CA GLY A 115 6.72 7.63 18.90
C GLY A 115 7.81 7.41 19.94
N LEU A 116 8.88 8.22 19.90
CA LEU A 116 10.00 8.16 20.85
C LEU A 116 9.61 8.60 22.27
N SER A 117 8.63 9.49 22.39
CA SER A 117 8.12 9.95 23.69
C SER A 117 7.31 8.90 24.46
N GLY A 118 6.86 7.83 23.79
CA GLY A 118 5.96 6.82 24.38
C GLY A 118 4.51 7.27 24.55
N TYR A 119 4.16 8.50 24.18
CA TYR A 119 2.80 9.03 24.28
C TYR A 119 1.90 8.65 23.11
N PHE A 120 2.45 8.05 22.05
CA PHE A 120 1.70 7.68 20.84
C PHE A 120 0.40 6.93 21.14
N GLU A 121 0.46 5.90 21.98
CA GLU A 121 -0.72 5.11 22.34
C GLU A 121 -1.77 5.94 23.09
N LYS A 122 -1.34 6.84 24.00
CA LYS A 122 -2.24 7.72 24.75
C LYS A 122 -2.97 8.68 23.81
N VAL A 123 -2.25 9.28 22.86
CA VAL A 123 -2.83 10.23 21.90
C VAL A 123 -3.82 9.53 20.97
N ILE A 124 -3.48 8.35 20.46
CA ILE A 124 -4.41 7.59 19.59
C ILE A 124 -5.69 7.20 20.33
N ARG A 125 -5.60 6.83 21.61
CA ARG A 125 -6.78 6.50 22.44
C ARG A 125 -7.74 7.68 22.63
N LEU A 126 -7.30 8.92 22.39
CA LEU A 126 -8.18 10.09 22.44
C LEU A 126 -9.08 10.22 21.19
N ILE A 127 -8.71 9.59 20.07
CA ILE A 127 -9.46 9.67 18.82
C ILE A 127 -10.64 8.68 18.91
N PRO A 128 -11.90 9.16 18.92
CA PRO A 128 -13.06 8.27 18.91
C PRO A 128 -13.09 7.44 17.63
N SER A 129 -13.42 6.16 17.75
CA SER A 129 -13.50 5.23 16.61
C SER A 129 -14.48 5.70 15.53
N SER A 130 -15.53 6.42 15.91
CA SER A 130 -16.50 7.04 14.99
C SER A 130 -15.87 8.12 14.11
N ILE A 131 -14.98 8.96 14.66
CA ILE A 131 -14.28 10.01 13.90
C ILE A 131 -13.27 9.37 12.96
N ALA A 132 -12.47 8.42 13.45
CA ALA A 132 -11.50 7.72 12.62
C ALA A 132 -12.17 7.00 11.43
N SER A 133 -13.28 6.32 11.68
CA SER A 133 -14.06 5.63 10.65
C SER A 133 -14.72 6.63 9.69
N GLY A 134 -15.23 7.76 10.18
CA GLY A 134 -15.82 8.82 9.36
C GLY A 134 -14.80 9.47 8.41
N ILE A 135 -13.58 9.75 8.89
CA ILE A 135 -12.49 10.27 8.06
C ILE A 135 -12.13 9.26 6.96
N LEU A 136 -11.95 7.99 7.33
CA LEU A 136 -11.64 6.93 6.38
C LEU A 136 -12.76 6.78 5.34
N ALA A 137 -14.03 6.80 5.76
CA ALA A 137 -15.17 6.72 4.87
C ALA A 137 -15.23 7.91 3.90
N GLY A 138 -14.99 9.14 4.36
CA GLY A 138 -14.96 10.32 3.50
C GLY A 138 -13.90 10.23 2.40
N ILE A 139 -12.67 9.85 2.77
CA ILE A 139 -11.56 9.68 1.82
C ILE A 139 -11.87 8.55 0.83
N LEU A 140 -12.31 7.39 1.32
CA LEU A 140 -12.58 6.24 0.47
C LEU A 140 -13.82 6.39 -0.40
N LEU A 141 -14.83 7.16 0.04
CA LEU A 141 -16.03 7.45 -0.75
C LEU A 141 -15.67 8.26 -1.98
N GLN A 142 -14.89 9.33 -1.82
CA GLN A 142 -14.45 10.17 -2.93
C GLN A 142 -13.56 9.37 -3.90
N PHE A 143 -12.67 8.55 -3.36
CA PHE A 143 -11.89 7.61 -4.15
C PHE A 143 -12.78 6.64 -4.95
N GLY A 144 -13.77 6.02 -4.30
CA GLY A 144 -14.69 5.09 -4.94
C GLY A 144 -15.48 5.74 -6.07
N ILE A 145 -16.05 6.93 -5.83
CA ILE A 145 -16.77 7.71 -6.85
C ILE A 145 -15.87 8.00 -8.06
N ASN A 146 -14.63 8.43 -7.82
CA ASN A 146 -13.67 8.71 -8.88
C ASN A 146 -13.28 7.44 -9.66
N ALA A 147 -13.10 6.31 -8.97
CA ALA A 147 -12.82 5.03 -9.62
C ALA A 147 -13.94 4.59 -10.58
N PHE A 148 -15.21 4.77 -10.19
CA PHE A 148 -16.34 4.47 -11.06
C PHE A 148 -16.55 5.49 -12.17
N SER A 149 -16.16 6.75 -11.97
CA SER A 149 -16.23 7.74 -13.04
C SER A 149 -15.36 7.34 -14.25
N GLY A 150 -14.19 6.71 -14.03
CA GLY A 150 -13.36 6.15 -15.10
C GLY A 150 -14.01 5.01 -15.88
N MET A 151 -14.93 4.25 -15.26
CA MET A 151 -15.69 3.20 -15.93
C MET A 151 -16.63 3.75 -17.01
N THR A 152 -17.04 5.03 -16.91
CA THR A 152 -17.86 5.65 -17.97
C THR A 152 -17.08 5.90 -19.25
N LEU A 153 -15.76 5.99 -19.18
CA LEU A 153 -14.89 6.18 -20.35
C LEU A 153 -14.65 4.84 -21.08
N GLU A 154 -14.37 3.76 -20.35
CA GLU A 154 -14.15 2.42 -20.92
C GLU A 154 -14.95 1.32 -20.18
N PRO A 155 -16.28 1.28 -20.36
CA PRO A 155 -17.15 0.38 -19.60
C PRO A 155 -16.92 -1.10 -19.92
N VAL A 156 -16.55 -1.42 -21.16
CA VAL A 156 -16.30 -2.80 -21.60
C VAL A 156 -15.07 -3.37 -20.90
N LEU A 157 -13.94 -2.65 -20.92
CA LEU A 157 -12.70 -3.08 -20.28
C LEU A 157 -12.89 -3.26 -18.78
N ALA A 158 -13.50 -2.26 -18.12
CA ALA A 158 -13.75 -2.31 -16.69
C ALA A 158 -14.65 -3.50 -16.28
N THR A 159 -15.72 -3.76 -17.05
CA THR A 159 -16.61 -4.90 -16.78
C THR A 159 -15.90 -6.24 -17.01
N CYS A 160 -15.09 -6.36 -18.08
CA CYS A 160 -14.29 -7.54 -18.34
C CYS A 160 -13.31 -7.83 -17.19
N LEU A 161 -12.61 -6.83 -16.69
CA LEU A 161 -11.68 -6.98 -15.56
C LEU A 161 -12.40 -7.36 -14.27
N ILE A 162 -13.59 -6.83 -14.01
CA ILE A 162 -14.42 -7.22 -12.85
C ILE A 162 -14.86 -8.68 -12.96
N VAL A 163 -15.39 -9.10 -14.11
CA VAL A 163 -15.82 -10.49 -14.32
C VAL A 163 -14.63 -11.44 -14.21
N ALA A 164 -13.50 -11.10 -14.82
CA ALA A 164 -12.26 -11.86 -14.71
C ALA A 164 -11.81 -11.98 -13.25
N TYR A 165 -11.85 -10.89 -12.47
CA TYR A 165 -11.55 -10.91 -11.03
C TYR A 165 -12.47 -11.85 -10.26
N LEU A 166 -13.77 -11.80 -10.49
CA LEU A 166 -14.73 -12.66 -9.79
C LEU A 166 -14.50 -14.14 -10.11
N LEU A 167 -14.21 -14.47 -11.37
CA LEU A 167 -13.89 -15.84 -11.79
C LEU A 167 -12.56 -16.31 -11.17
N LEU A 168 -11.51 -15.51 -11.27
CA LEU A 168 -10.19 -15.82 -10.70
C LEU A 168 -10.22 -15.93 -9.18
N LYS A 169 -10.99 -15.07 -8.49
CA LYS A 169 -11.17 -15.11 -7.04
C LYS A 169 -11.83 -16.42 -6.59
N ARG A 170 -12.75 -16.96 -7.39
CA ARG A 170 -13.43 -18.23 -7.10
C ARG A 170 -12.51 -19.45 -7.23
N VAL A 171 -11.56 -19.42 -8.16
CA VAL A 171 -10.64 -20.55 -8.39
C VAL A 171 -9.38 -20.44 -7.52
N THR A 172 -8.78 -19.24 -7.46
CA THR A 172 -7.53 -18.97 -6.74
C THR A 172 -7.50 -17.56 -6.15
N ALA A 173 -8.11 -17.35 -4.98
CA ALA A 173 -8.14 -16.05 -4.30
C ALA A 173 -6.73 -15.43 -4.09
N ARG A 174 -5.71 -16.26 -3.85
CA ARG A 174 -4.31 -15.81 -3.64
C ARG A 174 -3.65 -15.26 -4.91
N TYR A 175 -4.05 -15.72 -6.09
CA TYR A 175 -3.43 -15.34 -7.38
C TYR A 175 -4.33 -14.45 -8.24
N ALA A 176 -5.54 -14.14 -7.77
CA ALA A 176 -6.53 -13.42 -8.57
C ALA A 176 -6.04 -12.06 -9.05
N VAL A 177 -5.37 -11.30 -8.18
CA VAL A 177 -4.81 -9.99 -8.53
C VAL A 177 -3.70 -10.12 -9.58
N VAL A 178 -2.79 -11.09 -9.42
CA VAL A 178 -1.71 -11.34 -10.39
C VAL A 178 -2.30 -11.74 -11.75
N GLY A 179 -3.33 -12.59 -11.76
CA GLY A 179 -4.03 -12.99 -12.99
C GLY A 179 -4.67 -11.82 -13.73
N ILE A 180 -5.24 -10.85 -13.02
CA ILE A 180 -5.85 -9.67 -13.66
C ILE A 180 -4.79 -8.72 -14.19
N LEU A 181 -3.69 -8.52 -13.47
CA LEU A 181 -2.58 -7.72 -13.98
C LEU A 181 -2.06 -8.31 -15.30
N ALA A 182 -1.96 -9.63 -15.39
CA ALA A 182 -1.58 -10.30 -16.64
C ALA A 182 -2.63 -10.11 -17.75
N LEU A 183 -3.93 -10.20 -17.43
CA LEU A 183 -5.01 -9.98 -18.38
C LEU A 183 -5.09 -8.53 -18.88
N GLY A 184 -4.83 -7.56 -18.01
CA GLY A 184 -4.85 -6.13 -18.36
C GLY A 184 -3.67 -5.65 -19.20
N LEU A 185 -2.66 -6.51 -19.45
CA LEU A 185 -1.57 -6.24 -20.38
C LEU A 185 -1.91 -6.60 -21.84
N ILE A 186 -3.01 -7.33 -22.06
CA ILE A 186 -3.48 -7.81 -23.38
C ILE A 186 -4.62 -6.91 -23.85
#